data_AF-A0A519MBV1-F1
#
_entry.id   AF-A0A519MBV1-F1
#
_cell.length_a   1.000
_cell.length_b   1.000
_cell.length_c   1.000
_cell.angle_alpha   90.00
_cell.angle_beta   90.00
_cell.angle_gamma   90.00
#
_symmetry.space_group_name_H-M   'P 1'
#
loop_
_entity.id
_entity.type
_entity.pdbx_description
1 polymer ?
#
loop_
_entity_poly.entity_id
_entity_poly.type
_entity_poly.pdbx_seq_one_letter_code
_entity_poly.pdbx_strand_id
1 'polypeptide(L)'
;MFLSQISIGKRLTLVLGLILALFFASSVVAVVKLGQLGQEIDTMVSDNIKTERAGADWLRHTTSGVQRAAAIAKSSDASLIPYFAPATAESIRNTNELQKFIESKMDTPEEKKLFDQVGQLRKDYLAAREEVSKFKQAGDAESANKVFNERFEPTSRSYLAGVQQMVDAQRAQLDEAGKRSETLRAQTTLLLQVCTGASLLLGALLAWLLATSITRPLRHAEAIAEAIADMDLTGQPEA
;
A
#
# COMPACT_ATOMS: atom_id res chain seq x y z
N MET A 1 -12.19 25.79 -43.21
CA MET A 1 -13.03 25.84 -44.43
C MET A 1 -14.20 24.85 -44.41
N PHE A 2 -14.15 23.70 -43.71
CA PHE A 2 -15.30 22.78 -43.61
C PHE A 2 -16.38 23.19 -42.58
N LEU A 3 -16.03 23.96 -41.54
CA LEU A 3 -16.97 24.38 -40.51
C LEU A 3 -17.97 25.45 -41.00
N SER A 4 -17.67 26.20 -42.06
CA SER A 4 -18.50 27.33 -42.51
C SER A 4 -19.81 26.94 -43.21
N GLN A 5 -19.99 25.68 -43.60
CA GLN A 5 -21.20 25.19 -44.28
C GLN A 5 -22.23 24.55 -43.32
N ILE A 6 -21.90 24.46 -42.03
CA ILE A 6 -22.76 23.83 -41.00
C ILE A 6 -23.56 24.91 -40.26
N SER A 7 -24.81 24.65 -39.87
CA SER A 7 -25.63 25.58 -39.10
C SER A 7 -25.01 25.90 -37.73
N ILE A 8 -25.23 27.12 -37.22
CA ILE A 8 -24.65 27.61 -35.95
C ILE A 8 -24.92 26.66 -34.79
N GLY A 9 -26.15 26.16 -34.67
CA GLY A 9 -26.53 25.20 -33.62
C GLY A 9 -25.74 23.89 -33.65
N LYS A 10 -25.46 23.35 -34.85
CA LYS A 10 -24.66 22.13 -35.03
C LYS A 10 -23.17 22.36 -34.70
N ARG A 11 -22.62 23.55 -35.00
CA ARG A 11 -21.25 23.90 -34.60
C ARG A 11 -21.11 23.99 -33.07
N LEU A 12 -22.07 24.64 -32.42
CA LEU A 12 -22.12 24.79 -30.97
C LEU A 12 -22.19 23.43 -30.26
N THR A 13 -23.10 22.55 -30.70
CA THR A 13 -23.23 21.20 -30.12
C THR A 13 -21.98 20.34 -30.35
N LEU A 14 -21.33 20.43 -31.52
CA LEU A 14 -20.11 19.67 -31.80
C LEU A 14 -18.96 20.09 -30.89
N VAL A 15 -18.69 21.40 -30.80
CA VAL A 15 -17.58 21.91 -29.96
C VAL A 15 -17.85 21.66 -28.47
N LEU A 16 -19.06 21.99 -27.98
CA LEU A 16 -19.41 21.75 -26.58
C LEU A 16 -19.37 20.26 -26.25
N GLY A 17 -19.89 19.41 -27.15
CA GLY A 17 -19.86 17.96 -26.99
C GLY A 17 -18.43 17.42 -26.92
N LEU A 18 -17.51 17.96 -27.72
CA LEU A 18 -16.11 17.54 -27.72
C LEU A 18 -15.39 17.98 -26.43
N ILE A 19 -15.66 19.19 -25.92
CA ILE A 19 -15.13 19.65 -24.62
C ILE A 19 -15.65 18.77 -23.48
N LEU A 20 -16.96 18.47 -23.45
CA LEU A 20 -17.56 17.59 -22.46
C LEU A 20 -17.00 16.17 -22.54
N ALA A 21 -16.79 15.64 -23.74
CA ALA A 21 -16.17 14.33 -23.94
C ALA A 21 -14.72 14.28 -23.43
N LEU A 22 -13.93 15.34 -23.67
CA LEU A 22 -12.56 15.45 -23.13
C LEU A 22 -12.56 15.48 -21.59
N PHE A 23 -13.46 16.27 -21.00
CA PHE A 23 -13.59 16.34 -19.53
C PHE A 23 -14.05 15.01 -18.93
N PHE A 24 -15.00 14.34 -19.57
CA PHE A 24 -15.46 13.03 -19.12
C PHE A 24 -14.34 11.98 -19.20
N ALA A 25 -13.61 11.93 -20.33
CA ALA A 25 -12.51 11.00 -20.51
C ALA A 25 -11.39 11.20 -19.47
N SER A 26 -11.00 12.46 -19.20
CA SER A 26 -9.96 12.75 -18.19
C SER A 26 -10.43 12.39 -16.78
N SER A 27 -11.70 12.65 -16.45
CA SER A 27 -12.30 12.24 -15.17
C SER A 27 -12.30 10.72 -14.99
N VAL A 28 -12.70 9.96 -16.02
CA VAL A 28 -12.66 8.49 -15.99
C VAL A 28 -11.25 7.97 -15.75
N VAL A 29 -10.25 8.51 -16.47
CA VAL A 29 -8.84 8.13 -16.26
C VAL A 29 -8.37 8.44 -14.84
N ALA A 30 -8.73 9.61 -14.31
CA ALA A 30 -8.39 10.00 -12.94
C ALA A 30 -8.99 9.03 -11.90
N VAL A 31 -10.27 8.69 -12.03
CA VAL A 31 -10.96 7.75 -11.13
C VAL A 31 -10.32 6.36 -11.18
N VAL A 32 -10.04 5.84 -12.38
CA VAL A 32 -9.39 4.51 -12.53
C VAL A 32 -8.00 4.51 -11.88
N LYS A 33 -7.21 5.56 -12.11
CA LYS A 33 -5.85 5.66 -11.56
C LYS A 33 -5.82 5.85 -10.05
N LEU A 34 -6.74 6.65 -9.50
CA LEU A 34 -6.90 6.79 -8.06
C LEU A 34 -7.38 5.49 -7.41
N GLY A 35 -8.26 4.73 -8.08
CA GLY A 35 -8.69 3.41 -7.61
C GLY A 35 -7.54 2.40 -7.56
N GLN A 36 -6.69 2.35 -8.60
CA GLN A 36 -5.49 1.50 -8.62
C GLN A 36 -4.53 1.85 -7.48
N LEU A 37 -4.26 3.14 -7.25
CA LEU A 37 -3.41 3.60 -6.15
C LEU A 37 -4.04 3.26 -4.78
N GLY A 38 -5.35 3.41 -4.63
CA GLY A 38 -6.07 3.07 -3.41
C GLY A 38 -5.99 1.57 -3.08
N GLN A 39 -6.11 0.69 -4.08
CA GLN A 39 -6.00 -0.75 -3.89
C GLN A 39 -4.59 -1.17 -3.46
N GLU A 40 -3.54 -0.59 -4.06
CA GLU A 40 -2.14 -0.85 -3.65
C GLU A 40 -1.89 -0.42 -2.20
N ILE A 41 -2.39 0.75 -1.80
CA ILE A 41 -2.29 1.26 -0.43
C ILE A 41 -3.06 0.35 0.54
N ASP A 42 -4.26 -0.11 0.17
CA ASP A 42 -5.05 -1.00 1.02
C ASP A 42 -4.34 -2.34 1.24
N THR A 43 -3.80 -2.97 0.19
CA THR A 43 -2.97 -4.19 0.36
C THR A 43 -1.77 -3.94 1.27
N MET A 44 -1.07 -2.80 1.11
CA MET A 44 0.06 -2.46 1.97
C MET A 44 -0.33 -2.32 3.45
N VAL A 45 -1.47 -1.67 3.74
CA VAL A 45 -1.93 -1.40 5.11
C VAL A 45 -2.63 -2.61 5.73
N SER A 46 -3.56 -3.22 5.00
CA SER A 46 -4.46 -4.25 5.50
C SER A 46 -3.80 -5.61 5.62
N ASP A 47 -2.81 -5.91 4.78
CA ASP A 47 -2.11 -7.20 4.78
C ASP A 47 -0.66 -7.06 5.24
N ASN A 48 0.16 -6.30 4.52
CA ASN A 48 1.61 -6.31 4.73
C ASN A 48 2.01 -5.69 6.08
N ILE A 49 1.47 -4.52 6.44
CA ILE A 49 1.73 -3.87 7.73
C ILE A 49 1.20 -4.70 8.91
N LYS A 50 0.02 -5.32 8.78
CA LYS A 50 -0.50 -6.18 9.85
C LYS A 50 0.37 -7.42 10.04
N THR A 51 0.88 -8.00 8.97
CA THR A 51 1.79 -9.15 8.99
C THR A 51 3.12 -8.78 9.64
N GLU A 52 3.72 -7.63 9.29
CA GLU A 52 4.94 -7.14 9.93
C GLU A 52 4.74 -6.92 11.43
N ARG A 53 3.64 -6.26 11.83
CA ARG A 53 3.33 -6.05 13.24
C ARG A 53 3.13 -7.34 14.01
N ALA A 54 2.44 -8.32 13.40
CA ALA A 54 2.27 -9.63 13.99
C ALA A 54 3.62 -10.34 14.18
N GLY A 55 4.53 -10.24 13.21
CA GLY A 55 5.90 -10.73 13.32
C GLY A 55 6.70 -10.03 14.42
N ALA A 56 6.58 -8.71 14.54
CA ALA A 56 7.23 -7.93 15.59
C ALA A 56 6.69 -8.29 17.00
N ASP A 57 5.38 -8.49 17.14
CA ASP A 57 4.78 -8.96 18.38
C ASP A 57 5.20 -10.40 18.71
N TRP A 58 5.30 -11.27 17.70
CA TRP A 58 5.84 -12.61 17.89
C TRP A 58 7.28 -12.54 18.41
N LEU A 59 8.14 -11.71 17.82
CA LEU A 59 9.51 -11.51 18.29
C LEU A 59 9.54 -11.00 19.73
N ARG A 60 8.67 -10.04 20.08
CA ARG A 60 8.55 -9.48 21.44
C ARG A 60 8.14 -10.54 22.46
N HIS A 61 7.09 -11.32 22.15
CA HIS A 61 6.64 -12.42 23.00
C HIS A 61 7.72 -13.50 23.17
N THR A 62 8.42 -13.83 22.08
CA THR A 62 9.50 -14.82 22.11
C THR A 62 10.68 -14.34 22.95
N THR A 63 11.12 -13.09 22.76
CA THR A 63 12.19 -12.47 23.56
C THR A 63 11.84 -12.49 25.05
N SER A 64 10.63 -12.06 25.41
CA SER A 64 10.14 -12.12 26.79
C SER A 64 10.11 -13.55 27.33
N GLY A 65 9.67 -14.52 26.51
CA GLY A 65 9.62 -15.93 26.87
C GLY A 65 11.00 -16.55 27.12
N VAL A 66 11.97 -16.24 26.26
CA VAL A 66 13.36 -16.69 26.39
C VAL A 66 13.98 -16.13 27.67
N GLN A 67 13.83 -14.82 27.92
CA GLN A 67 14.38 -14.19 29.13
C GLN A 67 13.76 -14.73 30.41
N ARG A 68 12.43 -14.96 30.40
CA ARG A 68 11.72 -15.57 31.52
C ARG A 68 12.17 -17.01 31.77
N ALA A 69 12.32 -17.82 30.71
CA ALA A 69 12.82 -19.19 30.83
C ALA A 69 14.27 -19.22 31.34
N ALA A 70 15.12 -18.28 30.91
CA ALA A 70 16.47 -18.13 31.43
C ALA A 70 16.51 -17.75 32.91
N ALA A 71 15.66 -16.81 33.34
CA ALA A 71 15.54 -16.44 34.75
C ALA A 71 15.12 -17.63 35.62
N ILE A 72 14.13 -18.43 35.18
CA ILE A 72 13.70 -19.65 35.87
C ILE A 72 14.84 -20.68 35.93
N ALA A 73 15.57 -20.87 34.83
CA ALA A 73 16.67 -21.84 34.78
C ALA A 73 17.79 -21.48 35.77
N LYS A 74 18.19 -20.20 35.79
CA LYS A 74 19.31 -19.70 36.61
C LYS A 74 18.97 -19.42 38.07
N SER A 75 17.70 -19.19 38.41
CA SER A 75 17.26 -18.95 39.78
C SER A 75 17.24 -20.22 40.62
N SER A 76 17.60 -20.14 41.91
CA SER A 76 17.40 -21.23 42.88
C SER A 76 15.97 -21.27 43.45
N ASP A 77 15.15 -20.25 43.20
CA ASP A 77 13.79 -20.15 43.72
C ASP A 77 12.80 -20.98 42.88
N ALA A 78 12.33 -22.10 43.46
CA ALA A 78 11.36 -23.00 42.83
C ALA A 78 9.97 -22.36 42.65
N SER A 79 9.64 -21.30 43.38
CA SER A 79 8.34 -20.61 43.27
C SER A 79 8.17 -19.86 41.94
N LEU A 80 9.26 -19.58 41.22
CA LEU A 80 9.20 -18.88 39.94
C LEU A 80 8.48 -19.70 38.84
N ILE A 81 8.56 -21.03 38.89
CA ILE A 81 7.88 -21.90 37.91
C ILE A 81 6.35 -21.69 37.98
N PRO A 82 5.67 -21.91 39.13
CA PRO A 82 4.23 -21.68 39.23
C PRO A 82 3.86 -20.20 39.08
N TYR A 83 4.69 -19.27 39.55
CA TYR A 83 4.45 -17.83 39.40
C TYR A 83 4.35 -17.41 37.92
N PHE A 84 5.27 -17.89 37.08
CA PHE A 84 5.31 -17.54 35.66
C PHE A 84 4.47 -18.45 34.75
N ALA A 85 3.86 -19.51 35.28
CA ALA A 85 3.06 -20.44 34.49
C ALA A 85 1.88 -19.75 33.76
N PRO A 86 1.07 -18.88 34.39
CA PRO A 86 -0.03 -18.19 33.72
C PRO A 86 0.45 -17.29 32.56
N ALA A 87 1.45 -16.43 32.81
CA ALA A 87 2.02 -15.54 31.80
C ALA A 87 2.68 -16.31 30.65
N THR A 88 3.26 -17.48 30.94
CA THR A 88 3.80 -18.39 29.93
C THR A 88 2.70 -18.96 29.05
N ALA A 89 1.60 -19.45 29.65
CA ALA A 89 0.49 -20.03 28.91
C ALA A 89 -0.17 -19.00 27.98
N GLU A 90 -0.39 -17.78 28.49
CA GLU A 90 -0.89 -16.65 27.69
C GLU A 90 0.04 -16.32 26.53
N SER A 91 1.35 -16.17 26.80
CA SER A 91 2.34 -15.89 25.76
C SER A 91 2.37 -16.97 24.68
N ILE A 92 2.24 -18.26 25.04
CA ILE A 92 2.18 -19.36 24.07
C ILE A 92 0.93 -19.24 23.20
N ARG A 93 -0.23 -18.99 23.81
CA ARG A 93 -1.50 -18.80 23.09
C ARG A 93 -1.39 -17.65 22.09
N ASN A 94 -0.98 -16.47 22.54
CA ASN A 94 -0.84 -15.30 21.67
C ASN A 94 0.14 -15.59 20.52
N THR A 95 1.27 -16.23 20.83
CA THR A 95 2.25 -16.57 19.79
C THR A 95 1.69 -17.57 18.77
N ASN A 96 0.87 -18.53 19.18
CA ASN A 96 0.23 -19.48 18.27
C ASN A 96 -0.80 -18.80 17.37
N GLU A 97 -1.58 -17.85 17.91
CA GLU A 97 -2.52 -17.05 17.13
C GLU A 97 -1.79 -16.18 16.10
N LEU A 98 -0.69 -15.51 16.52
CA LEU A 98 0.16 -14.72 15.62
C LEU A 98 0.78 -15.57 14.50
N GLN A 99 1.35 -16.73 14.81
CA GLN A 99 1.92 -17.62 13.79
C GLN A 99 0.89 -18.07 12.77
N LYS A 100 -0.33 -18.46 13.20
CA LYS A 100 -1.40 -18.85 12.27
C LYS A 100 -1.79 -17.70 11.34
N PHE A 101 -1.88 -16.49 11.88
CA PHE A 101 -2.16 -15.31 11.07
C PHE A 101 -1.04 -15.06 10.06
N ILE A 102 0.22 -15.08 10.49
CA ILE A 102 1.38 -14.88 9.61
C ILE A 102 1.43 -15.97 8.52
N GLU A 103 1.27 -17.25 8.88
CA GLU A 103 1.22 -18.37 7.94
C GLU A 103 0.19 -18.16 6.83
N SER A 104 -1.00 -17.65 7.18
CA SER A 104 -2.07 -17.34 6.22
C SER A 104 -1.76 -16.21 5.24
N LYS A 105 -0.67 -15.48 5.49
CA LYS A 105 -0.19 -14.33 4.69
C LYS A 105 1.12 -14.61 3.97
N MET A 106 1.70 -15.81 4.12
CA MET A 106 2.88 -16.22 3.38
C MET A 106 2.45 -16.70 1.99
N ASP A 107 2.62 -15.86 0.97
CA ASP A 107 2.14 -16.15 -0.39
C ASP A 107 3.25 -16.68 -1.30
N THR A 108 4.51 -16.33 -1.02
CA THR A 108 5.66 -16.74 -1.83
C THR A 108 6.34 -18.02 -1.30
N PRO A 109 7.01 -18.81 -2.17
CA PRO A 109 7.82 -19.95 -1.74
C PRO A 109 8.92 -19.55 -0.74
N GLU A 110 9.51 -18.37 -0.91
CA GLU A 110 10.58 -17.85 -0.07
C GLU A 110 10.08 -17.53 1.35
N GLU A 111 8.91 -16.88 1.47
CA GLU A 111 8.25 -16.59 2.74
C GLU A 111 7.88 -17.87 3.49
N LYS A 112 7.25 -18.82 2.79
CA LYS A 112 6.87 -20.12 3.38
C LYS A 112 8.09 -20.87 3.89
N LYS A 113 9.17 -20.90 3.10
CA LYS A 113 10.43 -21.52 3.51
C LYS A 113 11.01 -20.89 4.77
N LEU A 114 10.99 -19.55 4.85
CA LEU A 114 11.49 -18.84 6.03
C LEU A 114 10.62 -19.12 7.26
N PHE A 115 9.30 -19.11 7.10
CA PHE A 115 8.36 -19.46 8.16
C PHE A 115 8.57 -20.89 8.68
N ASP A 116 8.71 -21.87 7.78
CA ASP A 116 8.96 -23.28 8.13
C ASP A 116 10.28 -23.45 8.88
N GLN A 117 11.33 -22.75 8.44
CA GLN A 117 12.63 -22.75 9.11
C GLN A 117 12.50 -22.23 10.55
N VAL A 118 11.78 -21.13 10.75
CA VAL A 118 11.51 -20.59 12.09
C VAL A 118 10.67 -21.56 12.92
N GLY A 119 9.71 -22.26 12.30
CA GLY A 119 8.94 -23.33 12.93
C GLY A 119 9.81 -24.46 13.45
N GLN A 120 10.86 -24.86 12.71
CA GLN A 120 11.80 -25.87 13.17
C GLN A 120 12.67 -25.36 14.33
N LEU A 121 13.21 -24.14 14.22
CA LEU A 121 13.99 -23.51 15.29
C LEU A 121 13.19 -23.40 16.60
N ARG A 122 11.90 -23.08 16.49
CA ARG A 122 10.98 -23.06 17.64
C ARG A 122 10.86 -24.42 18.31
N LYS A 123 10.72 -25.51 17.55
CA LYS A 123 10.62 -26.87 18.10
C LYS A 123 11.86 -27.22 18.91
N ASP A 124 13.04 -26.93 18.38
CA ASP A 124 14.32 -27.21 19.04
C ASP A 124 14.47 -26.40 20.34
N TYR A 125 14.10 -25.11 20.31
CA TYR A 125 14.05 -24.25 21.49
C TYR A 125 13.08 -24.77 22.56
N LEU A 126 11.85 -25.14 22.17
CA LEU A 126 10.84 -25.64 23.11
C LEU A 126 11.29 -26.96 23.76
N ALA A 127 11.90 -27.85 22.99
CA ALA A 127 12.45 -29.10 23.51
C ALA A 127 13.57 -28.85 24.54
N ALA A 128 14.52 -27.95 24.24
CA ALA A 128 15.58 -27.59 25.17
C ALA A 128 15.03 -26.93 26.45
N ARG A 129 14.02 -26.06 26.31
CA ARG A 129 13.34 -25.42 27.45
C ARG A 129 12.64 -26.45 28.34
N GLU A 130 11.94 -27.41 27.75
CA GLU A 130 11.27 -28.48 28.49
C GLU A 130 12.27 -29.34 29.25
N GLU A 131 13.39 -29.69 28.62
CA GLU A 131 14.47 -30.47 29.25
C GLU A 131 15.08 -29.74 30.45
N VAL A 132 15.37 -28.44 30.33
CA VAL A 132 15.80 -27.61 31.47
C VAL A 132 14.76 -27.64 32.60
N SER A 133 13.48 -27.47 32.27
CA SER A 133 12.40 -27.49 33.25
C SER A 133 12.29 -28.83 33.98
N LYS A 134 12.50 -29.95 33.28
CA LYS A 134 12.47 -31.30 33.89
C LYS A 134 13.56 -31.47 34.93
N PHE A 135 14.81 -31.13 34.61
CA PHE A 135 15.91 -31.21 35.58
C PHE A 135 15.72 -30.27 36.77
N LYS A 136 15.19 -29.07 36.53
CA LYS A 136 14.83 -28.13 37.62
C LYS A 136 13.78 -28.68 38.57
N GLN A 137 12.72 -29.31 38.04
CA GLN A 137 11.68 -29.92 38.86
C GLN A 137 12.18 -31.16 39.62
N ALA A 138 13.15 -31.87 39.06
CA ALA A 138 13.81 -33.00 39.71
C ALA A 138 14.84 -32.59 40.79
N GLY A 139 15.13 -31.28 40.93
CA GLY A 139 16.15 -30.78 41.86
C GLY A 139 17.59 -30.96 41.37
N ASP A 140 17.79 -31.40 40.12
CA ASP A 140 19.11 -31.62 39.50
C ASP A 140 19.61 -30.32 38.85
N ALA A 141 20.23 -29.47 39.66
CA ALA A 141 20.75 -28.18 39.21
C ALA A 141 21.95 -28.29 38.27
N GLU A 142 22.74 -29.37 38.36
CA GLU A 142 23.93 -29.58 37.53
C GLU A 142 23.51 -29.91 36.09
N SER A 143 22.63 -30.91 35.91
CA SER A 143 22.11 -31.27 34.60
C SER A 143 21.28 -30.14 33.99
N ALA A 144 20.49 -29.41 34.80
CA ALA A 144 19.75 -28.25 34.32
C ALA A 144 20.69 -27.16 33.76
N ASN A 145 21.80 -26.86 34.44
CA ASN A 145 22.78 -25.88 33.97
C ASN A 145 23.51 -26.35 32.71
N LYS A 146 23.84 -27.64 32.63
CA LYS A 146 24.48 -28.22 31.44
C LYS A 146 23.59 -28.06 30.21
N VAL A 147 22.34 -28.53 30.29
CA VAL A 147 21.36 -28.40 29.19
C VAL A 147 21.09 -26.92 28.87
N PHE A 148 21.05 -26.07 29.89
CA PHE A 148 20.87 -24.63 29.69
C PHE A 148 21.97 -24.03 28.79
N ASN A 149 23.24 -24.29 29.13
CA ASN A 149 24.38 -23.72 28.41
C ASN A 149 24.57 -24.39 27.02
N GLU A 150 24.42 -25.71 26.93
CA GLU A 150 24.74 -26.48 25.72
C GLU A 150 23.60 -26.49 24.69
N ARG A 151 22.34 -26.37 25.13
CA ARG A 151 21.17 -26.49 24.24
C ARG A 151 20.26 -25.28 24.29
N PHE A 152 19.79 -24.89 25.48
CA PHE A 152 18.78 -23.83 25.59
C PHE A 152 19.28 -22.50 25.06
N GLU A 153 20.48 -22.06 25.46
CA GLU A 153 21.03 -20.78 24.99
C GLU A 153 21.26 -20.74 23.47
N PRO A 154 21.98 -21.70 22.85
CA PRO A 154 22.17 -21.72 21.40
C PRO A 154 20.86 -21.78 20.60
N THR A 155 19.91 -22.62 21.01
CA THR A 155 18.61 -22.74 20.34
C THR A 155 17.76 -21.48 20.52
N SER A 156 17.81 -20.84 21.69
CA SER A 156 17.13 -19.55 21.93
C SER A 156 17.69 -18.45 21.03
N ARG A 157 19.02 -18.33 20.91
CA ARG A 157 19.68 -17.37 20.01
C ARG A 157 19.28 -17.60 18.57
N SER A 158 19.33 -18.86 18.12
CA SER A 158 18.98 -19.24 16.74
C SER A 158 17.51 -18.96 16.44
N TYR A 159 16.60 -19.28 17.35
CA TYR A 159 15.17 -19.02 17.18
C TYR A 159 14.86 -17.52 17.15
N LEU A 160 15.42 -16.72 18.06
CA LEU A 160 15.28 -15.26 18.04
C LEU A 160 15.81 -14.65 16.74
N ALA A 161 16.98 -15.10 16.27
CA ALA A 161 17.56 -14.65 15.02
C ALA A 161 16.68 -15.04 13.82
N GLY A 162 16.11 -16.24 13.80
CA GLY A 162 15.19 -16.68 12.75
C GLY A 162 13.92 -15.83 12.69
N VAL A 163 13.28 -15.57 13.84
CA VAL A 163 12.09 -14.69 13.89
C VAL A 163 12.46 -13.27 13.44
N GLN A 164 13.60 -12.74 13.89
CA GLN A 164 14.09 -11.42 13.47
C GLN A 164 14.32 -11.36 11.96
N GLN A 165 14.97 -12.36 11.37
CA GLN A 165 15.21 -12.43 9.92
C GLN A 165 13.90 -12.42 9.13
N MET A 166 12.87 -13.12 9.62
CA MET A 166 11.54 -13.11 9.00
C MET A 166 10.89 -11.72 9.07
N VAL A 167 10.97 -11.05 10.21
CA VAL A 167 10.47 -9.67 10.37
C VAL A 167 11.24 -8.71 9.46
N ASP A 168 12.55 -8.84 9.36
CA ASP A 168 13.38 -7.97 8.52
C ASP A 168 13.12 -8.20 7.03
N ALA A 169 12.87 -9.43 6.62
CA ALA A 169 12.43 -9.74 5.25
C ALA A 169 11.10 -9.05 4.93
N GLN A 170 10.12 -9.12 5.83
CA GLN A 170 8.83 -8.44 5.65
C GLN A 170 8.98 -6.91 5.59
N ARG A 171 9.86 -6.34 6.42
CA ARG A 171 10.17 -4.90 6.40
C ARG A 171 10.82 -4.48 5.09
N ALA A 172 11.79 -5.23 4.60
CA ALA A 172 12.44 -4.94 3.32
C ALA A 172 11.45 -4.97 2.16
N GLN A 173 10.52 -5.94 2.15
CA GLN A 173 9.46 -5.98 1.15
C GLN A 173 8.49 -4.79 1.25
N LEU A 174 8.12 -4.39 2.47
CA LEU A 174 7.30 -3.21 2.72
C LEU A 174 7.96 -1.92 2.25
N ASP A 175 9.25 -1.75 2.54
CA ASP A 175 10.01 -0.57 2.12
C ASP A 175 10.09 -0.49 0.58
N GLU A 176 10.32 -1.62 -0.09
CA GLU A 176 10.31 -1.69 -1.55
C GLU A 176 8.91 -1.44 -2.14
N ALA A 177 7.85 -1.96 -1.52
CA ALA A 177 6.48 -1.65 -1.91
C ALA A 177 6.17 -0.16 -1.76
N GLY A 178 6.61 0.46 -0.66
CA GLY A 178 6.50 1.90 -0.42
C GLY A 178 7.17 2.73 -1.52
N LYS A 179 8.41 2.40 -1.89
CA LYS A 179 9.14 3.08 -2.98
C LYS A 179 8.45 2.90 -4.34
N ARG A 180 7.94 1.70 -4.65
CA ARG A 180 7.17 1.45 -5.88
C ARG A 180 5.90 2.29 -5.91
N SER A 181 5.17 2.36 -4.79
CA SER A 181 3.95 3.17 -4.66
C SER A 181 4.22 4.66 -4.84
N GLU A 182 5.31 5.18 -4.27
CA GLU A 182 5.74 6.57 -4.48
C GLU A 182 6.06 6.85 -5.95
N THR A 183 6.78 5.95 -6.61
CA THR A 183 7.11 6.06 -8.04
C THR A 183 5.83 6.05 -8.90
N LEU A 184 4.92 5.12 -8.64
CA LEU A 184 3.63 5.02 -9.35
C LEU A 184 2.77 6.26 -9.14
N ARG A 185 2.75 6.80 -7.92
CA ARG A 185 2.05 8.05 -7.59
C ARG A 185 2.64 9.23 -8.37
N ALA A 186 3.96 9.36 -8.43
CA ALA A 186 4.63 10.44 -9.17
C ALA A 186 4.31 10.37 -10.67
N GLN A 187 4.44 9.17 -11.27
CA GLN A 187 4.11 8.93 -12.68
C GLN A 187 2.63 9.21 -12.99
N THR A 188 1.73 8.74 -12.14
CA THR A 188 0.28 8.96 -12.27
C THR A 188 -0.07 10.44 -12.17
N THR A 189 0.53 11.14 -11.21
CA THR A 189 0.32 12.60 -11.03
C THR A 189 0.80 13.37 -12.25
N LEU A 190 1.99 13.06 -12.77
CA LEU A 190 2.52 13.69 -13.97
C LEU A 190 1.62 13.43 -15.18
N LEU A 191 1.18 12.19 -15.38
CA LEU A 191 0.26 11.83 -16.47
C LEU A 191 -1.05 12.62 -16.38
N LEU A 192 -1.65 12.71 -15.19
CA LEU A 192 -2.89 13.46 -14.99
C LEU A 192 -2.69 14.97 -15.22
N GLN A 193 -1.57 15.53 -14.80
CA GLN A 193 -1.23 16.93 -15.07
C GLN A 193 -1.09 17.20 -16.58
N VAL A 194 -0.39 16.33 -17.30
CA VAL A 194 -0.22 16.45 -18.77
C VAL A 194 -1.56 16.30 -19.49
N CYS A 195 -2.37 15.28 -19.15
CA CYS A 195 -3.69 15.08 -19.74
C CYS A 195 -4.64 16.25 -19.47
N THR A 196 -4.63 16.78 -18.25
CA THR A 196 -5.45 17.93 -17.87
C THR A 196 -5.00 19.19 -18.61
N GLY A 197 -3.70 19.46 -18.64
CA GLY A 197 -3.12 20.59 -19.38
C GLY A 197 -3.44 20.53 -20.88
N ALA A 198 -3.26 19.36 -21.51
CA ALA A 198 -3.61 19.15 -22.91
C ALA A 198 -5.11 19.35 -23.18
N SER A 199 -5.97 18.84 -22.29
CA SER A 199 -7.43 19.00 -22.41
C SER A 199 -7.85 20.45 -22.28
N LEU A 200 -7.25 21.21 -21.36
CA LEU A 200 -7.51 22.65 -21.20
C LEU A 200 -7.06 23.44 -22.43
N LEU A 201 -5.86 23.16 -22.96
CA LEU A 201 -5.35 23.83 -24.17
C LEU A 201 -6.24 23.55 -25.39
N LEU A 202 -6.63 22.30 -25.60
CA LEU A 202 -7.54 21.91 -26.68
C LEU A 202 -8.93 22.54 -26.50
N GLY A 203 -9.46 22.52 -25.28
CA GLY A 203 -10.75 23.15 -24.96
C GLY A 203 -10.74 24.66 -25.22
N ALA A 204 -9.68 25.36 -24.79
CA ALA A 204 -9.50 26.78 -25.05
C ALA A 204 -9.39 27.10 -26.55
N LEU A 205 -8.61 26.30 -27.29
CA LEU A 205 -8.47 26.45 -28.74
C LEU A 205 -9.81 26.26 -29.46
N LEU A 206 -10.58 25.23 -29.10
CA LEU A 206 -11.89 24.95 -29.68
C LEU A 206 -12.91 26.04 -29.34
N ALA A 207 -12.91 26.52 -28.10
CA ALA A 207 -13.77 27.64 -27.68
C ALA A 207 -13.44 28.92 -28.46
N TRP A 208 -12.15 29.21 -28.66
CA TRP A 208 -11.71 30.37 -29.44
C TRP A 208 -12.08 30.26 -30.94
N LEU A 209 -11.89 29.08 -31.54
CA LEU A 209 -12.31 28.80 -32.92
C LEU A 209 -13.83 28.90 -33.08
N LEU A 210 -14.61 28.42 -32.10
CA LEU A 210 -16.06 28.54 -32.11
C LEU A 210 -16.48 30.01 -32.03
N ALA A 211 -15.95 30.76 -31.06
CA ALA A 211 -16.24 32.18 -30.87
C ALA A 211 -15.96 32.97 -32.15
N THR A 212 -14.77 32.81 -32.74
CA THR A 212 -14.41 33.49 -34.00
C THR A 212 -15.27 33.06 -35.19
N SER A 213 -15.70 31.80 -35.26
CA SER A 213 -16.56 31.29 -36.34
C SER A 213 -18.02 31.75 -36.29
N ILE A 214 -18.50 32.18 -35.12
CA ILE A 214 -19.89 32.65 -34.91
C ILE A 214 -19.94 34.18 -34.88
N THR A 215 -19.07 34.80 -34.08
CA THR A 215 -19.10 36.26 -33.87
C THR A 215 -18.73 37.05 -35.12
N ARG A 216 -17.78 36.58 -35.95
CA ARG A 216 -17.40 37.29 -37.19
C ARG A 216 -18.54 37.33 -38.22
N PRO A 217 -19.20 36.21 -38.60
CA PRO A 217 -20.32 36.26 -39.53
C PRO A 217 -21.53 37.04 -39.00
N LEU A 218 -21.79 36.99 -37.68
CA LEU A 218 -22.89 37.76 -37.08
C LEU A 218 -22.64 39.27 -37.19
N ARG A 219 -21.44 39.75 -36.87
CA ARG A 219 -21.09 41.18 -37.05
C ARG A 219 -21.21 41.63 -38.49
N HIS A 220 -20.85 40.77 -39.44
CA HIS A 220 -20.99 41.10 -40.86
C HIS A 220 -22.46 41.17 -41.28
N ALA A 221 -23.31 40.25 -40.79
CA ALA A 221 -24.75 40.29 -41.03
C ALA A 221 -25.42 41.51 -40.38
N GLU A 222 -24.97 41.90 -39.18
CA GLU A 222 -25.40 43.11 -38.48
C GLU A 222 -25.04 44.37 -39.28
N ALA A 223 -23.77 44.50 -39.72
CA ALA A 223 -23.33 45.63 -40.55
C ALA A 223 -24.10 45.75 -41.86
N ILE A 224 -24.42 44.62 -42.52
CA ILE A 224 -25.26 44.62 -43.73
C ILE A 224 -26.69 45.07 -43.40
N ALA A 225 -27.26 44.63 -42.28
CA ALA A 225 -28.61 45.04 -41.87
C ALA A 225 -28.67 46.55 -41.54
N GLU A 226 -27.61 47.10 -40.94
CA GLU A 226 -27.47 48.53 -40.66
C GLU A 226 -27.34 49.34 -41.95
N ALA A 227 -26.50 48.92 -42.91
CA ALA A 227 -26.41 49.54 -44.23
C ALA A 227 -27.76 49.56 -44.98
N ILE A 228 -28.53 48.46 -44.91
CA ILE A 228 -29.88 48.40 -45.49
C ILE A 228 -30.84 49.38 -44.77
N ALA A 229 -30.74 49.52 -43.44
CA ALA A 229 -31.54 50.48 -42.68
C ALA A 229 -31.22 51.93 -43.07
N ASP A 230 -29.96 52.21 -43.41
CA ASP A 230 -29.47 53.50 -43.91
C ASP A 230 -29.71 53.72 -45.42
N MET A 231 -30.45 52.81 -46.07
CA MET A 231 -30.74 52.81 -47.52
C MET A 231 -29.51 52.66 -48.43
N ASP A 232 -28.37 52.19 -47.90
CA ASP A 232 -27.21 51.80 -48.70
C ASP A 232 -27.35 50.37 -49.21
N LEU A 233 -27.70 50.24 -50.50
CA LEU A 233 -27.88 48.97 -51.19
C LEU A 233 -26.65 48.53 -51.99
N THR A 234 -25.50 49.21 -51.83
CA THR A 234 -24.27 48.88 -52.57
C THR A 234 -23.65 47.55 -52.13
N GLY A 235 -24.07 47.00 -51.00
CA GLY A 235 -23.68 45.67 -50.52
C GLY A 235 -22.23 45.56 -50.04
N GLN A 236 -21.55 46.69 -49.85
CA GLN A 236 -20.21 46.75 -49.27
C GLN A 236 -20.31 47.32 -47.85
N PRO A 237 -20.08 46.51 -46.79
CA PRO A 237 -19.96 47.08 -45.46
C PRO A 237 -18.74 48.00 -45.41
N GLU A 238 -18.92 49.26 -45.00
CA GLU A 238 -17.78 50.11 -44.63
C GLU A 238 -17.00 49.46 -43.47
N ALA A 239 -15.67 49.55 -43.57
CA ALA A 239 -14.70 48.76 -42.81
C ALA A 239 -14.60 49.11 -41.32
#